data_AF-A0A0D0CZC2-F1
#
_entry.id   AF-A0A0D0CZC2-F1
#
_cell.length_a   1.000
_cell.length_b   1.000
_cell.length_c   1.000
_cell.angle_alpha   90.00
_cell.angle_beta   90.00
_cell.angle_gamma   90.00
#
_symmetry.space_group_name_H-M   'P 1'
#
loop_
_entity.id
_entity.type
_entity.pdbx_description
1 polymer ?
#
loop_
_entity_poly.entity_id
_entity_poly.type
_entity_poly.pdbx_seq_one_letter_code
_entity_poly.pdbx_strand_id
1 'polypeptide(L)'
;PHNINISDSKLAALDWEVLQAMEVIFEVPSQAQKSMCSQSFPLLGSTVPSYETFLAQWTSLSTSHTNPQLTLFISHGLKWANHYYSCIGQSKAYLFAMCK
;
A
#
# COMPACT_ATOMS: atom_id res chain seq x y z
N PRO A 1 22.51 -33.72 -1.83
CA PRO A 1 21.54 -32.88 -1.08
C PRO A 1 22.18 -32.33 0.21
N HIS A 2 22.64 -31.08 0.18
CA HIS A 2 23.16 -30.41 1.37
C HIS A 2 21.98 -30.02 2.26
N ASN A 3 21.88 -30.67 3.42
CA ASN A 3 20.89 -30.38 4.43
C ASN A 3 21.35 -29.11 5.17
N ILE A 4 20.99 -27.93 4.63
CA ILE A 4 21.26 -26.65 5.30
C ILE A 4 20.45 -26.68 6.58
N ASN A 5 21.16 -26.69 7.70
CA ASN A 5 20.57 -26.76 9.02
C ASN A 5 19.72 -25.49 9.24
N ILE A 6 18.40 -25.63 9.20
CA ILE A 6 17.43 -24.52 9.26
C ILE A 6 17.59 -23.69 10.56
N SER A 7 18.26 -24.25 11.57
CA SER A 7 18.59 -23.56 12.81
C SER A 7 19.62 -22.43 12.67
N ASP A 8 20.47 -22.47 11.65
CA ASP A 8 21.47 -21.41 11.35
C ASP A 8 20.86 -20.22 10.58
N SER A 9 19.65 -20.40 10.03
CA SER A 9 18.91 -19.37 9.26
C SER A 9 17.83 -18.64 10.06
N LYS A 10 17.87 -18.70 11.40
CA LYS A 10 16.93 -17.94 12.24
C LYS A 10 17.20 -16.45 12.08
N LEU A 11 16.17 -15.71 11.67
CA LEU A 11 16.20 -14.25 11.63
C LEU A 11 16.57 -13.70 13.01
N ALA A 12 17.40 -12.66 13.03
CA ALA A 12 17.60 -11.89 14.25
C ALA A 12 16.28 -11.21 14.64
N ALA A 13 16.10 -10.92 15.93
CA ALA A 13 14.90 -10.25 16.43
C ALA A 13 14.63 -8.91 15.71
N LEU A 14 15.70 -8.19 15.35
CA LEU A 14 15.60 -6.94 14.58
C LEU A 14 15.07 -7.16 13.15
N ASP A 15 15.51 -8.22 12.48
CA ASP A 15 15.00 -8.56 11.14
C ASP A 15 13.51 -8.93 11.19
N TRP A 16 13.09 -9.56 12.29
CA TRP A 16 11.67 -9.89 12.52
C TRP A 16 10.80 -8.65 12.68
N GLU A 17 11.27 -7.65 13.42
CA GLU A 17 10.58 -6.37 13.57
C GLU A 17 10.43 -5.64 12.22
N VAL A 18 11.45 -5.69 11.37
CA VAL A 18 11.38 -5.13 10.01
C VAL A 18 10.35 -5.84 9.15
N LEU A 19 10.26 -7.17 9.22
CA LEU A 19 9.25 -7.93 8.48
C LEU A 19 7.83 -7.61 8.94
N GLN A 20 7.61 -7.50 10.24
CA GLN A 20 6.32 -7.10 10.82
C GLN A 20 5.94 -5.68 10.39
N ALA A 21 6.90 -4.76 10.37
CA ALA A 21 6.73 -3.43 9.83
C ALA A 21 6.34 -3.44 8.34
N MET A 22 6.99 -4.28 7.53
CA MET A 22 6.66 -4.43 6.10
C MET A 22 5.26 -5.01 5.89
N GLU A 23 4.85 -5.98 6.71
CA GLU A 23 3.50 -6.56 6.66
C GLU A 23 2.43 -5.46 6.84
N VAL A 24 2.59 -4.59 7.84
CA VAL A 24 1.69 -3.46 8.07
C VAL A 24 1.69 -2.48 6.88
N ILE A 25 2.86 -2.19 6.31
CA ILE A 25 2.98 -1.29 5.15
C ILE A 25 2.27 -1.85 3.93
N PHE A 26 2.39 -3.16 3.68
CA PHE A 26 1.87 -3.79 2.47
C PHE A 26 0.41 -4.21 2.57
N GLU A 27 -0.14 -4.32 3.78
CA GLU A 27 -1.56 -4.63 3.97
C GLU A 27 -2.46 -3.60 3.28
N VAL A 28 -2.15 -2.30 3.43
CA VAL A 28 -2.96 -1.22 2.86
C VAL A 28 -2.97 -1.25 1.31
N PRO A 29 -1.82 -1.26 0.60
CA PRO A 29 -1.80 -1.45 -0.85
C PRO A 29 -2.45 -2.76 -1.30
N SER A 30 -2.24 -3.85 -0.57
CA SER A 30 -2.79 -5.18 -0.90
C SER A 30 -4.32 -5.16 -0.91
N GLN A 31 -4.95 -4.56 0.10
CA GLN A 31 -6.40 -4.42 0.17
C GLN A 31 -6.96 -3.56 -0.96
N ALA A 32 -6.30 -2.44 -1.26
CA ALA A 32 -6.68 -1.59 -2.38
C ALA A 32 -6.57 -2.32 -3.72
N GLN A 33 -5.48 -3.05 -3.95
CA GLN A 33 -5.29 -3.87 -5.15
C GLN A 33 -6.35 -4.96 -5.26
N LYS A 34 -6.62 -5.71 -4.19
CA LYS A 34 -7.67 -6.74 -4.18
C LYS A 34 -9.02 -6.13 -4.53
N SER A 35 -9.37 -4.99 -3.91
CA SER A 35 -10.62 -4.28 -4.21
C SER A 35 -10.70 -3.90 -5.70
N MET A 36 -9.68 -3.25 -6.24
CA MET A 36 -9.65 -2.81 -7.64
C MET A 36 -9.64 -3.97 -8.64
N CYS A 37 -8.95 -5.07 -8.33
CA CYS A 37 -8.81 -6.24 -9.22
C CYS A 37 -9.96 -7.25 -9.08
N SER A 38 -10.73 -7.22 -8.00
CA SER A 38 -11.84 -8.16 -7.75
C SER A 38 -13.05 -7.94 -8.66
N GLN A 39 -13.12 -6.81 -9.35
CA GLN A 39 -14.23 -6.51 -10.24
C GLN A 39 -13.92 -6.98 -11.66
N SER A 40 -14.74 -7.87 -12.18
CA SER A 40 -14.67 -8.38 -13.56
C SER A 40 -14.87 -7.29 -14.63
N PHE A 41 -15.49 -6.18 -14.23
CA PHE A 41 -15.39 -4.89 -14.90
C PHE A 41 -14.97 -3.89 -13.82
N PRO A 42 -13.77 -3.26 -13.90
CA PRO A 42 -13.43 -2.19 -12.97
C PRO A 42 -14.41 -1.05 -13.23
N LEU A 43 -15.48 -1.00 -12.44
CA LEU A 43 -16.38 0.14 -12.44
C LEU A 43 -15.55 1.29 -11.90
N LEU A 44 -15.34 2.31 -12.72
CA LEU A 44 -14.53 3.46 -12.34
C LEU A 44 -14.95 4.05 -10.99
N GLY A 45 -16.25 4.00 -10.68
CA GLY A 45 -16.83 4.46 -9.42
C GLY A 45 -16.42 3.69 -8.16
N SER A 46 -15.86 2.49 -8.26
CA SER A 46 -15.29 1.77 -7.11
C SER A 46 -13.76 1.92 -7.02
N THR A 47 -13.10 2.01 -8.18
CA THR A 47 -11.63 2.01 -8.29
C THR A 47 -11.04 3.30 -7.72
N VAL A 48 -11.64 4.44 -8.06
CA VAL A 48 -11.17 5.75 -7.59
C VAL A 48 -11.31 5.89 -6.06
N PRO A 49 -12.47 5.57 -5.44
CA PRO A 49 -12.60 5.60 -3.98
C PRO A 49 -11.66 4.64 -3.23
N SER A 50 -11.44 3.43 -3.77
CA SER A 50 -10.49 2.48 -3.17
C SER A 50 -9.06 3.02 -3.20
N TYR A 51 -8.68 3.71 -4.29
CA TYR A 51 -7.38 4.36 -4.39
C TYR A 51 -7.23 5.54 -3.43
N GLU A 52 -8.26 6.40 -3.30
CA GLU A 52 -8.27 7.52 -2.35
C GLU A 52 -8.17 7.03 -0.90
N THR A 53 -8.87 5.94 -0.56
CA THR A 53 -8.81 5.30 0.76
C THR A 53 -7.39 4.82 1.07
N PHE A 54 -6.75 4.15 0.10
CA PHE A 54 -5.35 3.75 0.20
C PHE A 54 -4.42 4.94 0.48
N LEU A 55 -4.56 6.02 -0.29
CA LEU A 55 -3.71 7.20 -0.15
C LEU A 55 -3.86 7.84 1.24
N ALA A 56 -5.09 7.93 1.75
CA ALA A 56 -5.38 8.47 3.08
C ALA A 56 -4.78 7.59 4.19
N GLN A 57 -4.96 6.27 4.11
CA GLN A 57 -4.41 5.32 5.07
C GLN A 57 -2.88 5.35 5.09
N TRP A 58 -2.25 5.41 3.91
CA TRP A 58 -0.79 5.44 3.82
C TRP A 58 -0.20 6.77 4.31
N THR A 59 -0.89 7.88 4.03
CA THR A 59 -0.53 9.20 4.58
C THR A 59 -0.59 9.17 6.11
N SER A 60 -1.68 8.65 6.69
CA SER A 60 -1.83 8.50 8.14
C SER A 60 -0.72 7.66 8.75
N LEU A 61 -0.41 6.49 8.16
CA LEU A 61 0.70 5.63 8.57
C LEU A 61 2.05 6.34 8.52
N SER A 62 2.31 7.14 7.47
CA SER A 62 3.57 7.89 7.33
C SER A 62 3.77 8.97 8.39
N THR A 63 2.68 9.52 8.92
CA THR A 63 2.68 10.58 9.95
C THR A 63 2.57 10.04 11.39
N SER A 64 2.33 8.73 11.54
CA SER A 64 2.17 8.10 12.84
C SER A 64 3.50 8.07 13.60
N HIS A 65 3.47 8.52 14.86
CA HIS A 65 4.64 8.51 15.73
C HIS A 65 4.91 7.13 16.34
N THR A 66 3.98 6.18 16.18
CA THR A 66 4.06 4.84 16.77
C THR A 66 5.17 4.00 16.16
N ASN A 67 5.50 4.20 14.88
CA ASN A 67 6.54 3.44 14.18
C ASN A 67 7.27 4.32 13.15
N PRO A 68 8.22 5.18 13.59
CA PRO A 68 8.90 6.14 12.72
C PRO A 68 9.73 5.48 11.60
N GLN A 69 10.10 4.21 11.78
CA GLN A 69 10.82 3.44 10.76
C GLN A 69 9.97 3.18 9.51
N LEU A 70 8.64 3.11 9.65
CA LEU A 70 7.72 2.92 8.52
C LEU A 70 7.76 4.10 7.56
N THR A 71 7.95 5.32 8.06
CA THR A 71 7.98 6.54 7.26
C THR A 71 9.05 6.46 6.15
N LEU A 72 10.20 5.85 6.42
CA LEU A 72 11.26 5.68 5.42
C LEU A 72 10.77 4.84 4.23
N PHE A 73 10.11 3.72 4.51
CA PHE A 73 9.58 2.82 3.48
C PHE A 73 8.36 3.40 2.76
N ILE A 74 7.49 4.09 3.48
CA ILE A 74 6.26 4.67 2.92
C ILE A 74 6.56 5.90 2.07
N SER A 75 7.50 6.76 2.46
CA SER A 75 7.73 8.07 1.82
C SER A 75 7.96 7.98 0.30
N HIS A 76 8.75 7.00 -0.15
CA HIS A 76 9.01 6.78 -1.56
C HIS A 76 7.75 6.31 -2.31
N GLY A 77 7.01 5.36 -1.72
CA GLY A 77 5.74 4.87 -2.26
C GLY A 77 4.68 5.96 -2.33
N LEU A 78 4.59 6.79 -1.29
CA LEU A 78 3.63 7.89 -1.19
C LEU A 78 3.89 8.97 -2.25
N LYS A 79 5.15 9.23 -2.61
CA LYS A 79 5.49 10.13 -3.72
C LYS A 79 4.89 9.66 -5.04
N TRP A 80 5.02 8.37 -5.35
CA TRP A 80 4.41 7.77 -6.54
C TRP A 80 2.89 7.72 -6.45
N ALA A 81 2.35 7.37 -5.29
CA ALA A 81 0.91 7.30 -5.07
C ALA A 81 0.23 8.66 -5.32
N ASN A 82 0.84 9.75 -4.86
CA ASN A 82 0.39 11.10 -5.14
C ASN A 82 0.51 11.50 -6.61
N HIS A 83 1.60 11.10 -7.27
CA HIS A 83 1.75 11.34 -8.72
C HIS A 83 0.62 10.68 -9.51
N TYR A 84 0.34 9.41 -9.23
CA TYR A 84 -0.78 8.69 -9.86
C TYR A 84 -2.13 9.31 -9.53
N TYR A 85 -2.36 9.75 -8.29
CA TYR A 85 -3.58 10.44 -7.92
C TYR A 85 -3.78 11.73 -8.74
N SER A 86 -2.71 12.50 -8.95
CA SER A 86 -2.75 13.68 -9.81
C SER A 86 -3.15 13.34 -11.26
N CYS A 87 -2.61 12.25 -11.81
CA CYS A 87 -3.00 11.77 -13.14
C CYS A 87 -4.46 11.33 -13.19
N ILE A 88 -4.97 10.64 -12.15
CA ILE A 88 -6.37 10.23 -12.05
C ILE A 88 -7.27 11.47 -12.03
N GLY A 89 -6.96 12.48 -11.20
CA GLY A 89 -7.75 13.71 -11.08
C GLY A 89 -7.78 14.56 -12.37
N GLN A 90 -6.78 14.45 -13.24
CA GLN A 90 -6.76 15.11 -14.55
C GLN A 90 -7.56 14.35 -15.62
N SER A 91 -7.95 13.10 -15.35
CA SER A 91 -8.73 12.31 -16.28
C SER A 91 -10.22 12.68 -16.20
N LYS A 92 -10.86 12.86 -17.36
CA LYS A 92 -12.33 13.00 -17.45
C LYS A 92 -13.07 11.81 -16.84
N ALA A 93 -12.40 10.66 -16.77
CA ALA A 93 -12.93 9.45 -16.17
C ALA A 93 -13.19 9.62 -14.66
N TYR A 94 -12.45 10.49 -13.97
CA TYR A 94 -12.69 10.84 -12.57
C TYR A 94 -14.08 11.43 -12.35
N LEU A 95 -14.53 12.33 -13.24
CA LEU A 95 -15.87 12.91 -13.16
C LEU A 95 -16.95 11.82 -13.26
N PHE A 96 -16.80 10.88 -14.19
CA PHE A 96 -17.73 9.76 -14.34
C PHE A 96 -17.65 8.75 -13.18
N ALA A 97 -16.49 8.59 -12.54
CA ALA A 97 -16.35 7.76 -11.34
C ALA A 97 -17.05 8.37 -10.12
N MET A 98 -17.03 9.70 -10.00
CA MET A 98 -17.50 10.42 -8.82
C MET A 98 -18.95 10.91 -8.94
N CYS A 99 -19.49 10.98 -10.16
CA CYS A 99 -20.92 11.20 -10.38
C CYS A 99 -21.71 9.98 -9.89
N LYS A 100 -22.44 10.17 -8.79
CA LYS A 100 -23.47 9.23 -8.31
C LYS A 100 -24.73 9.30 -9.15
#